data_AF-A0A5B9MDP3-F1
#
_entry.id   AF-A0A5B9MDP3-F1
#
_cell.length_a   1.000
_cell.length_b   1.000
_cell.length_c   1.000
_cell.angle_alpha   90.00
_cell.angle_beta   90.00
_cell.angle_gamma   90.00
#
_symmetry.space_group_name_H-M   'P 1'
#
loop_
_entity.id
_entity.type
_entity.pdbx_description
1 polymer ?
#
loop_
_entity_poly.entity_id
_entity_poly.type
_entity_poly.pdbx_seq_one_letter_code
_entity_poly.pdbx_strand_id
1 'polypeptide(L)'
;MKRLVGCALALALIHGSVVADDWSPDDDTFDPTIQSVVIGDRSWIGDPSPFVHLGLSRTGYTYVASVAYDGFDPSVQISLLVPTKPGETTPPAGGMLMVNQTQALELIKAFEAGLKAEPNDKDQRIPIKTAMEQADWALTFASDENRRFLQLEHRSKDKTDTYRLSSNASKKLLGAIKHSLEKLEEKTGGESR
;
A
#
# COMPACT_ATOMS: atom_id res chain seq x y z
N MET A 1 -18.43 41.46 40.22
CA MET A 1 -18.57 40.99 38.82
C MET A 1 -17.25 41.14 38.08
N LYS A 2 -16.32 40.20 38.27
CA LYS A 2 -15.09 40.01 37.48
C LYS A 2 -14.71 38.53 37.64
N ARG A 3 -14.17 37.92 36.58
CA ARG A 3 -13.68 36.53 36.47
C ARG A 3 -14.72 35.51 35.97
N LEU A 4 -14.94 35.45 34.66
CA LEU A 4 -15.50 34.28 33.97
C LEU A 4 -15.30 34.37 32.43
N VAL A 5 -14.14 34.85 31.96
CA VAL A 5 -13.84 34.96 30.51
C VAL A 5 -12.50 34.31 30.14
N GLY A 6 -11.81 33.66 31.08
CA GLY A 6 -10.44 33.16 30.85
C GLY A 6 -10.31 31.72 30.32
N CYS A 7 -11.35 30.90 30.39
CA CYS A 7 -11.23 29.46 30.08
C CYS A 7 -11.65 29.05 28.66
N ALA A 8 -12.37 29.91 27.92
CA ALA A 8 -12.85 29.56 26.59
C ALA A 8 -11.76 29.65 25.50
N LEU A 9 -10.69 30.43 25.71
CA LEU A 9 -9.62 30.58 24.73
C LEU A 9 -8.57 29.45 24.78
N ALA A 10 -8.44 28.76 25.92
CA ALA A 10 -7.45 27.69 26.09
C ALA A 10 -7.87 26.35 25.45
N LEU A 11 -9.18 26.10 25.29
CA LEU A 11 -9.67 24.89 24.61
C LEU A 11 -9.67 24.98 23.08
N ALA A 12 -9.61 26.19 22.51
CA ALA A 12 -9.51 26.38 21.06
C ALA A 12 -8.09 26.18 20.51
N LEU A 13 -7.06 26.20 21.36
CA LEU A 13 -5.66 26.05 20.95
C LEU A 13 -5.13 24.61 21.01
N ILE A 14 -5.92 23.65 21.50
CA ILE A 14 -5.50 22.23 21.61
C ILE A 14 -6.04 21.40 20.42
N HIS A 15 -6.89 21.96 19.55
CA HIS A 15 -7.47 21.26 18.40
C HIS A 15 -6.61 21.30 17.13
N GLY A 16 -5.35 21.73 17.20
CA GLY A 16 -4.54 22.05 16.02
C GLY A 16 -3.33 21.14 15.72
N SER A 17 -2.99 20.16 16.57
CA SER A 17 -1.68 19.49 16.46
C SER A 17 -1.71 17.96 16.39
N VAL A 18 -2.85 17.36 16.04
CA VAL A 18 -2.91 15.91 15.69
C VAL A 18 -3.26 15.73 14.21
N VAL A 19 -2.98 16.75 13.39
CA VAL A 19 -3.21 16.69 11.95
C VAL A 19 -1.92 16.22 11.28
N ALA A 20 -1.97 14.96 10.82
CA ALA A 20 -0.96 14.30 10.01
C ALA A 20 0.42 14.16 10.66
N ASP A 21 0.60 13.10 11.45
CA ASP A 21 1.93 12.47 11.51
C ASP A 21 2.28 12.07 10.07
N ASP A 22 3.14 12.89 9.47
CA ASP A 22 3.73 12.70 8.17
C ASP A 22 4.67 11.50 8.30
N TRP A 23 4.13 10.30 8.11
CA TRP A 23 4.86 9.05 8.25
C TRP A 23 6.13 9.11 7.40
N SER A 24 7.27 8.86 8.04
CA SER A 24 8.58 8.81 7.41
C SER A 24 8.90 7.36 7.05
N PRO A 25 9.45 7.07 5.86
CA PRO A 25 10.03 5.75 5.58
C PRO A 25 11.24 5.42 6.49
N ASP A 26 11.78 6.42 7.19
CA ASP A 26 12.84 6.29 8.20
C ASP A 26 12.27 6.23 9.65
N ASP A 27 10.95 6.07 9.80
CA ASP A 27 10.31 5.89 11.11
C ASP A 27 10.71 4.52 11.68
N ASP A 28 11.24 4.50 12.92
CA ASP A 28 11.73 3.32 13.63
C ASP A 28 10.67 2.20 13.77
N THR A 29 9.41 2.49 13.45
CA THR A 29 8.29 1.54 13.47
C THR A 29 8.10 0.77 12.16
N PHE A 30 8.77 1.14 11.07
CA PHE A 30 8.73 0.44 9.79
C PHE A 30 9.80 -0.66 9.70
N ASP A 31 9.37 -1.92 9.60
CA ASP A 31 10.29 -3.05 9.39
C ASP A 31 9.76 -4.01 8.31
N PRO A 32 10.24 -3.88 7.06
CA PRO A 32 9.82 -4.73 5.95
C PRO A 32 10.39 -6.15 6.03
N THR A 33 11.24 -6.46 7.02
CA THR A 33 11.73 -7.82 7.27
C THR A 33 10.74 -8.68 8.05
N ILE A 34 9.82 -8.07 8.81
CA ILE A 34 8.83 -8.79 9.59
C ILE A 34 7.76 -9.36 8.66
N GLN A 35 7.78 -10.68 8.49
CA GLN A 35 6.77 -11.40 7.72
C GLN A 35 5.42 -11.35 8.42
N SER A 36 4.34 -11.22 7.64
CA SER A 36 3.01 -11.10 8.22
C SER A 36 2.41 -12.42 8.68
N VAL A 37 1.79 -12.41 9.86
CA VAL A 37 1.11 -13.58 10.45
C VAL A 37 -0.20 -13.13 11.07
N VAL A 38 -1.29 -13.83 10.80
CA VAL A 38 -2.58 -13.59 11.46
C VAL A 38 -2.54 -14.14 12.89
N ILE A 39 -2.64 -13.26 13.90
CA ILE A 39 -2.97 -13.62 15.28
C ILE A 39 -4.44 -13.29 15.54
N GLY A 40 -5.24 -14.34 15.75
CA GLY A 40 -6.59 -14.20 16.27
C GLY A 40 -7.55 -13.45 15.33
N ASP A 41 -8.40 -12.59 15.91
CA ASP A 41 -9.51 -11.93 15.24
C ASP A 41 -9.18 -10.52 14.70
N ARG A 42 -8.03 -9.95 15.06
CA ARG A 42 -7.73 -8.51 14.86
C ARG A 42 -6.28 -8.18 14.54
N SER A 43 -5.34 -9.08 14.78
CA SER A 43 -3.92 -8.73 14.77
C SER A 43 -3.21 -9.42 13.61
N TRP A 44 -2.57 -8.63 12.76
CA TRP A 44 -1.58 -9.13 11.82
C TRP A 44 -0.22 -8.70 12.39
N ILE A 45 0.64 -9.67 12.73
CA ILE A 45 2.09 -9.42 12.84
C ILE A 45 2.61 -9.22 11.43
N GLY A 46 3.84 -8.74 11.28
CA GLY A 46 4.35 -8.16 10.05
C GLY A 46 3.98 -6.70 10.03
N ASP A 47 4.73 -5.90 9.30
CA ASP A 47 4.42 -4.49 9.18
C ASP A 47 3.73 -4.25 7.82
N PRO A 48 2.47 -4.72 7.60
CA PRO A 48 1.82 -4.62 6.30
C PRO A 48 1.27 -3.21 6.08
N SER A 49 1.18 -2.79 4.83
CA SER A 49 0.43 -1.58 4.47
C SER A 49 -1.07 -1.88 4.48
N PRO A 50 -1.87 -1.16 5.29
CA PRO A 50 -3.32 -1.33 5.30
C PRO A 50 -3.97 -0.62 4.11
N PHE A 51 -5.13 -1.12 3.67
CA PHE A 51 -5.93 -0.49 2.62
C PHE A 51 -7.42 -0.69 2.84
N VAL A 52 -8.24 0.14 2.19
CA VAL A 52 -9.71 0.01 2.16
C VAL A 52 -10.13 -0.56 0.81
N HIS A 53 -10.91 -1.65 0.82
CA HIS A 53 -11.54 -2.17 -0.39
C HIS A 53 -12.94 -1.56 -0.56
N LEU A 54 -13.23 -0.90 -1.69
CA LEU A 54 -14.49 -0.14 -1.85
C LEU A 54 -15.76 -1.01 -1.90
N GLY A 55 -15.64 -2.31 -2.17
CA GLY A 55 -16.76 -3.25 -2.17
C GLY A 55 -16.96 -4.01 -0.85
N LEU A 56 -16.13 -3.79 0.18
CA LEU A 56 -16.16 -4.58 1.42
C LEU A 56 -16.01 -3.68 2.66
N SER A 57 -16.61 -4.10 3.77
CA SER A 57 -16.61 -3.31 5.03
C SER A 57 -15.35 -3.48 5.88
N ARG A 58 -14.39 -4.30 5.45
CA ARG A 58 -13.18 -4.65 6.21
C ARG A 58 -11.94 -4.04 5.57
N THR A 59 -11.03 -3.55 6.42
CA THR A 59 -9.68 -3.17 6.03
C THR A 59 -8.91 -4.39 5.56
N GLY A 60 -8.27 -4.27 4.39
CA GLY A 60 -7.35 -5.26 3.87
C GLY A 60 -5.89 -4.89 4.16
N TYR A 61 -4.99 -5.81 3.87
CA TYR A 61 -3.56 -5.66 4.15
C TYR A 61 -2.72 -6.16 2.99
N THR A 62 -1.57 -5.54 2.78
CA THR A 62 -0.62 -5.96 1.75
C THR A 62 0.36 -7.01 2.29
N TYR A 63 0.79 -7.91 1.42
CA TYR A 63 1.93 -8.78 1.64
C TYR A 63 2.83 -8.70 0.41
N VAL A 64 4.13 -8.44 0.60
CA VAL A 64 5.09 -8.29 -0.49
C VAL A 64 6.22 -9.32 -0.32
N ALA A 65 6.54 -10.03 -1.39
CA ALA A 65 7.57 -11.07 -1.38
C ALA A 65 8.43 -11.05 -2.65
N SER A 66 9.69 -11.46 -2.52
CA SER A 66 10.54 -11.83 -3.65
C SER A 66 10.34 -13.29 -4.00
N VAL A 67 9.87 -13.55 -5.22
CA VAL A 67 9.59 -14.90 -5.74
C VAL A 67 10.43 -15.20 -6.96
N ALA A 68 11.08 -16.36 -6.93
CA ALA A 68 11.84 -16.92 -8.05
C ALA A 68 11.45 -18.40 -8.12
N TYR A 69 10.48 -18.72 -8.97
CA TYR A 69 10.01 -20.08 -9.20
C TYR A 69 10.54 -20.56 -10.56
N ASP A 70 10.89 -21.85 -10.65
CA ASP A 70 11.33 -22.44 -11.90
C ASP A 70 10.25 -22.26 -13.00
N GLY A 71 10.66 -21.73 -14.15
CA GLY A 71 9.78 -21.49 -15.29
C GLY A 71 8.98 -20.19 -15.23
N PHE A 72 9.26 -19.29 -14.28
CA PHE A 72 8.69 -17.94 -14.23
C PHE A 72 9.79 -16.89 -14.04
N ASP A 73 9.62 -15.72 -14.66
CA ASP A 73 10.56 -14.61 -14.46
C ASP A 73 10.61 -14.22 -12.98
N PRO A 74 11.80 -14.12 -12.35
CA PRO A 74 11.94 -13.65 -10.99
C PRO A 74 11.17 -12.32 -10.81
N SER A 75 10.31 -12.29 -9.79
CA SER A 75 9.31 -11.24 -9.65
C SER A 75 9.16 -10.79 -8.20
N VAL A 76 8.70 -9.56 -8.03
CA VAL A 76 8.11 -9.07 -6.79
C VAL A 76 6.62 -9.38 -6.82
N GLN A 77 6.15 -10.18 -5.87
CA GLN A 77 4.74 -10.48 -5.66
C GLN A 77 4.16 -9.49 -4.66
N ILE A 78 3.07 -8.82 -5.04
CA ILE A 78 2.27 -7.95 -4.17
C ILE A 78 0.89 -8.59 -4.03
N SER A 79 0.58 -9.07 -2.84
CA SER A 79 -0.73 -9.65 -2.52
C SER A 79 -1.55 -8.65 -1.72
N LEU A 80 -2.78 -8.42 -2.16
CA LEU A 80 -3.80 -7.65 -1.47
C LEU A 80 -4.72 -8.64 -0.77
N LEU A 81 -4.72 -8.66 0.55
CA LEU A 81 -5.43 -9.63 1.36
C LEU A 81 -6.65 -8.95 1.98
N VAL A 82 -7.87 -9.38 1.60
CA VAL A 82 -9.12 -8.81 2.15
C VAL A 82 -9.90 -9.89 2.91
N PRO A 83 -9.66 -10.06 4.22
CA PRO A 83 -10.38 -11.04 5.01
C PRO A 83 -11.88 -10.71 5.04
N THR A 84 -12.72 -11.68 4.72
CA THR A 84 -14.18 -11.57 4.78
C THR A 84 -14.71 -11.91 6.17
N LYS A 85 -13.94 -12.71 6.92
CA LYS A 85 -14.20 -13.13 8.31
C LYS A 85 -12.92 -13.07 9.14
N PRO A 86 -13.02 -12.97 10.48
CA PRO A 86 -11.84 -12.96 11.35
C PRO A 86 -11.07 -14.29 11.25
N GLY A 87 -9.74 -14.24 11.33
CA GLY A 87 -8.88 -15.43 11.26
C GLY A 87 -8.69 -16.04 9.87
N GLU A 88 -9.19 -15.39 8.80
CA GLU A 88 -9.02 -15.87 7.43
C GLU A 88 -7.59 -15.61 6.94
N THR A 89 -6.84 -16.70 6.68
CA THR A 89 -5.44 -16.65 6.25
C THR A 89 -5.25 -16.66 4.74
N THR A 90 -6.30 -17.01 3.98
CA THR A 90 -6.31 -17.06 2.50
C THR A 90 -7.56 -16.37 1.95
N PRO A 91 -7.64 -15.03 2.01
CA PRO A 91 -8.85 -14.29 1.68
C PRO A 91 -9.23 -14.37 0.19
N PRO A 92 -10.49 -14.69 -0.14
CA PRO A 92 -10.95 -14.86 -1.53
C PRO A 92 -11.18 -13.54 -2.29
N ALA A 93 -11.35 -12.42 -1.57
CA ALA A 93 -11.59 -11.09 -2.15
C ALA A 93 -10.30 -10.28 -2.35
N GLY A 94 -9.15 -10.96 -2.32
CA GLY A 94 -7.85 -10.36 -2.55
C GLY A 94 -7.52 -10.15 -4.03
N GLY A 95 -6.39 -9.49 -4.25
CA GLY A 95 -5.76 -9.32 -5.56
C GLY A 95 -4.29 -9.70 -5.48
N MET A 96 -3.68 -10.03 -6.61
CA MET A 96 -2.26 -10.33 -6.69
C MET A 96 -1.67 -9.66 -7.92
N LEU A 97 -0.57 -8.93 -7.72
CA LEU A 97 0.27 -8.41 -8.77
C LEU A 97 1.59 -9.17 -8.72
N MET A 98 2.04 -9.65 -9.88
CA MET A 98 3.39 -10.16 -10.05
C MET A 98 4.09 -9.26 -11.05
N VAL A 99 5.16 -8.60 -10.60
CA VAL A 99 5.93 -7.67 -11.42
C VAL A 99 7.37 -8.14 -11.46
N ASN A 100 7.90 -8.40 -12.66
CA ASN A 100 9.33 -8.73 -12.81
C ASN A 100 10.20 -7.51 -12.44
N GLN A 101 11.52 -7.67 -12.41
CA GLN A 101 12.44 -6.60 -12.00
C GLN A 101 12.21 -5.28 -12.77
N THR A 102 12.07 -5.33 -14.09
CA THR A 102 11.81 -4.13 -14.90
C THR A 102 10.46 -3.48 -14.57
N GLN A 103 9.41 -4.29 -14.45
CA GLN A 103 8.06 -3.81 -14.09
C GLN A 103 8.02 -3.25 -12.66
N ALA A 104 8.75 -3.84 -11.72
CA ALA A 104 8.87 -3.36 -10.36
C ALA A 104 9.52 -1.97 -10.30
N LEU A 105 10.58 -1.72 -11.09
CA LEU A 105 11.20 -0.41 -11.21
C LEU A 105 10.25 0.64 -11.83
N GLU A 106 9.46 0.26 -12.85
CA GLU A 106 8.42 1.13 -13.40
C GLU A 106 7.35 1.47 -12.34
N LEU A 107 6.92 0.47 -11.57
CA LEU A 107 5.94 0.64 -10.50
C LEU A 107 6.47 1.55 -9.38
N ILE A 108 7.71 1.37 -8.94
CA ILE A 108 8.38 2.21 -7.95
C ILE A 108 8.40 3.67 -8.42
N LYS A 109 8.78 3.93 -9.67
CA LYS A 109 8.77 5.29 -10.23
C LYS A 109 7.38 5.90 -10.24
N ALA A 110 6.35 5.12 -10.59
CA ALA A 110 4.97 5.59 -10.58
C ALA A 110 4.50 5.96 -9.16
N PHE A 111 4.83 5.14 -8.15
CA PHE A 111 4.58 5.45 -6.74
C PHE A 111 5.28 6.74 -6.30
N GLU A 112 6.58 6.87 -6.58
CA GLU A 112 7.36 8.04 -6.18
C GLU A 112 6.86 9.33 -6.85
N ALA A 113 6.52 9.27 -8.13
CA ALA A 113 5.97 10.41 -8.85
C ALA A 113 4.64 10.85 -8.25
N GLY A 114 3.72 9.91 -8.02
CA GLY A 114 2.40 10.25 -7.51
C GLY A 114 2.36 10.61 -6.03
N LEU A 115 3.31 10.15 -5.22
CA LEU A 115 3.51 10.62 -3.84
C LEU A 115 4.05 12.07 -3.77
N LYS A 116 4.76 12.53 -4.82
CA LYS A 116 5.31 13.89 -4.92
C LYS A 116 4.40 14.89 -5.63
N ALA A 117 3.42 14.41 -6.40
CA ALA A 117 2.52 15.27 -7.15
C ALA A 117 1.55 16.04 -6.24
N GLU A 118 1.09 17.20 -6.71
CA GLU A 118 0.26 18.13 -5.93
C GLU A 118 -1.21 17.65 -5.90
N PRO A 119 -1.99 17.91 -4.83
CA PRO A 119 -3.39 17.43 -4.69
C PRO A 119 -4.34 17.83 -5.82
N ASN A 120 -3.97 18.86 -6.60
CA ASN A 120 -4.76 19.43 -7.70
C ASN A 120 -4.29 18.96 -9.09
N ASP A 121 -3.26 18.12 -9.16
CA ASP A 121 -2.89 17.46 -10.41
C ASP A 121 -4.03 16.52 -10.82
N LYS A 122 -4.37 16.49 -12.12
CA LYS A 122 -5.46 15.62 -12.61
C LYS A 122 -5.13 14.16 -12.31
N ASP A 123 -6.09 13.48 -11.67
CA ASP A 123 -6.06 12.03 -11.45
C ASP A 123 -5.77 11.30 -12.78
N GLN A 124 -4.57 10.75 -12.89
CA GLN A 124 -4.17 9.97 -14.05
C GLN A 124 -4.17 8.49 -13.68
N ARG A 125 -4.95 7.69 -14.42
CA ARG A 125 -4.91 6.23 -14.37
C ARG A 125 -3.64 5.76 -15.09
N ILE A 126 -2.69 5.22 -14.34
CA ILE A 126 -1.41 4.69 -14.84
C ILE A 126 -1.54 3.16 -14.92
N PRO A 127 -1.54 2.55 -16.11
CA PRO A 127 -1.55 1.10 -16.24
C PRO A 127 -0.32 0.46 -15.58
N ILE A 128 -0.52 -0.63 -14.84
CA ILE A 128 0.57 -1.44 -14.27
C ILE A 128 0.77 -2.64 -15.18
N LYS A 129 1.95 -2.76 -15.78
CA LYS A 129 2.35 -3.98 -16.47
C LYS A 129 2.66 -5.05 -15.43
N THR A 130 2.06 -6.22 -15.60
CA THR A 130 2.34 -7.39 -14.76
C THR A 130 2.88 -8.53 -15.60
N ALA A 131 3.44 -9.54 -14.96
CA ALA A 131 3.84 -10.78 -15.62
C ALA A 131 2.64 -11.65 -16.05
N MET A 132 1.41 -11.26 -15.67
CA MET A 132 0.17 -11.91 -16.11
C MET A 132 -0.48 -11.05 -17.20
N GLU A 133 -0.28 -11.42 -18.48
CA GLU A 133 -0.66 -10.60 -19.64
C GLU A 133 -2.13 -10.15 -19.69
N GLN A 134 -3.05 -10.93 -19.08
CA GLN A 134 -4.48 -10.63 -19.08
C GLN A 134 -4.95 -9.81 -17.87
N ALA A 135 -4.06 -9.49 -16.92
CA ALA A 135 -4.43 -8.75 -15.73
C ALA A 135 -4.46 -7.23 -16.01
N ASP A 136 -5.65 -6.63 -15.96
CA ASP A 136 -5.82 -5.17 -16.09
C ASP A 136 -5.70 -4.51 -14.71
N TRP A 137 -4.45 -4.21 -14.36
CA TRP A 137 -4.12 -3.43 -13.16
C TRP A 137 -3.81 -1.99 -13.52
N ALA A 138 -4.25 -1.08 -12.66
CA ALA A 138 -3.88 0.32 -12.74
C ALA A 138 -3.72 0.97 -11.38
N LEU A 139 -2.98 2.06 -11.40
CA LEU A 139 -2.62 2.91 -10.28
C LEU A 139 -3.11 4.32 -10.55
N THR A 140 -3.79 4.92 -9.59
CA THR A 140 -4.18 6.34 -9.64
C THR A 140 -3.85 6.97 -8.30
N PHE A 141 -3.20 8.13 -8.30
CA PHE A 141 -3.18 8.99 -7.12
C PHE A 141 -4.35 9.96 -7.25
N ALA A 142 -5.27 9.89 -6.30
CA ALA A 142 -6.50 10.65 -6.30
C ALA A 142 -6.65 11.44 -4.99
N SER A 143 -7.53 12.43 -5.01
CA SER A 143 -7.86 13.27 -3.86
C SER A 143 -9.36 13.23 -3.60
N ASP A 144 -9.75 13.07 -2.33
CA ASP A 144 -11.14 13.18 -1.86
C ASP A 144 -11.16 14.02 -0.59
N GLU A 145 -12.01 15.04 -0.52
CA GLU A 145 -12.10 15.97 0.63
C GLU A 145 -10.72 16.50 1.10
N ASN A 146 -9.83 16.87 0.17
CA ASN A 146 -8.44 17.29 0.42
C ASN A 146 -7.51 16.20 1.02
N ARG A 147 -7.92 14.94 1.01
CA ARG A 147 -7.11 13.79 1.42
C ARG A 147 -6.63 13.04 0.18
N ARG A 148 -5.31 13.02 0.00
CA ARG A 148 -4.68 12.24 -1.07
C ARG A 148 -4.60 10.77 -0.68
N PHE A 149 -4.87 9.90 -1.64
CA PHE A 149 -4.72 8.46 -1.50
C PHE A 149 -4.24 7.84 -2.81
N LEU A 150 -3.57 6.71 -2.67
CA LEU A 150 -3.33 5.82 -3.78
C LEU A 150 -4.53 4.92 -3.98
N GLN A 151 -4.92 4.73 -5.23
CA GLN A 151 -5.94 3.79 -5.64
C GLN A 151 -5.32 2.76 -6.59
N LEU A 152 -5.32 1.50 -6.16
CA LEU A 152 -5.10 0.36 -7.05
C LEU A 152 -6.45 -0.11 -7.56
N GLU A 153 -6.52 -0.38 -8.85
CA GLU A 153 -7.72 -0.87 -9.52
C GLU A 153 -7.36 -2.15 -10.29
N HIS A 154 -8.18 -3.19 -10.13
CA HIS A 154 -8.12 -4.39 -10.94
C HIS A 154 -9.43 -4.57 -11.68
N ARG A 155 -9.39 -4.59 -13.02
CA ARG A 155 -10.56 -4.83 -13.86
C ARG A 155 -10.55 -6.26 -14.36
N SER A 156 -11.66 -6.94 -14.10
CA SER A 156 -12.01 -8.22 -14.73
C SER A 156 -13.22 -8.03 -15.64
N LYS A 157 -13.64 -9.07 -16.36
CA LYS A 157 -14.81 -8.98 -17.26
C LYS A 157 -16.10 -8.55 -16.55
N ASP A 158 -16.26 -8.97 -15.29
CA ASP A 158 -17.53 -8.84 -14.56
C ASP A 158 -17.48 -7.84 -13.40
N LYS A 159 -16.28 -7.42 -12.98
CA LYS A 159 -16.11 -6.53 -11.83
C LYS A 159 -14.84 -5.70 -11.89
N THR A 160 -14.88 -4.55 -11.22
CA THR A 160 -13.73 -3.71 -10.90
C THR A 160 -13.52 -3.73 -9.39
N ASP A 161 -12.39 -4.27 -8.95
CA ASP A 161 -11.98 -4.21 -7.54
C ASP A 161 -11.10 -2.98 -7.33
N THR A 162 -11.40 -2.20 -6.29
CA THR A 162 -10.71 -0.93 -5.99
C THR A 162 -10.19 -0.93 -4.56
N TYR A 163 -8.90 -0.68 -4.42
CA TYR A 163 -8.15 -0.72 -3.18
C TYR A 163 -7.52 0.65 -2.92
N ARG A 164 -7.92 1.32 -1.83
CA ARG A 164 -7.43 2.65 -1.46
C ARG A 164 -6.43 2.58 -0.30
N LEU A 165 -5.26 3.15 -0.51
CA LEU A 165 -4.21 3.30 0.49
C LEU A 165 -4.06 4.77 0.81
N SER A 166 -4.00 5.14 2.10
CA SER A 166 -3.58 6.48 2.49
C SER A 166 -2.16 6.78 1.99
N SER A 167 -1.75 8.05 1.94
CA SER A 167 -0.37 8.41 1.58
C SER A 167 0.66 7.64 2.41
N ASN A 168 0.45 7.51 3.72
CA ASN A 168 1.36 6.78 4.62
C ASN A 168 1.40 5.27 4.30
N ALA A 169 0.24 4.64 4.11
CA ALA A 169 0.18 3.24 3.69
C ALA A 169 0.82 3.01 2.31
N SER A 170 0.74 4.00 1.42
CA SER A 170 1.36 3.96 0.09
C SER A 170 2.88 4.04 0.17
N LYS A 171 3.42 4.95 0.99
CA LYS A 171 4.87 5.06 1.27
C LYS A 171 5.40 3.75 1.87
N LYS A 172 4.64 3.15 2.80
CA LYS A 172 4.95 1.86 3.42
C LYS A 172 4.98 0.70 2.41
N LEU A 173 4.00 0.66 1.51
CA LEU A 173 3.95 -0.35 0.44
C LEU A 173 5.14 -0.18 -0.51
N LEU A 174 5.48 1.06 -0.86
CA LEU A 174 6.65 1.38 -1.67
C LEU A 174 7.95 0.86 -1.02
N GLY A 175 8.12 1.06 0.30
CA GLY A 175 9.27 0.53 1.05
C GLY A 175 9.36 -1.00 0.96
N ALA A 176 8.24 -1.69 1.15
CA ALA A 176 8.20 -3.16 1.06
C ALA A 176 8.49 -3.68 -0.36
N ILE A 177 8.05 -2.96 -1.40
CA ILE A 177 8.36 -3.28 -2.81
C ILE A 177 9.86 -3.12 -3.07
N LYS A 178 10.47 -2.02 -2.64
CA LYS A 178 11.93 -1.77 -2.79
C LYS A 178 12.74 -2.86 -2.11
N HIS A 179 12.41 -3.18 -0.85
CA HIS A 179 13.08 -4.24 -0.10
C HIS A 179 12.96 -5.61 -0.76
N SER A 180 11.78 -5.98 -1.26
CA SER A 180 11.62 -7.24 -1.99
C SER A 180 12.37 -7.26 -3.31
N LEU A 181 12.45 -6.13 -4.02
CA LEU A 181 13.24 -6.02 -5.25
C LEU A 181 14.73 -6.22 -4.97
N GLU A 182 15.28 -5.56 -3.95
CA GLU A 182 16.68 -5.74 -3.53
C GLU A 182 16.98 -7.21 -3.18
N LYS A 183 16.10 -7.86 -2.40
CA LYS A 183 16.23 -9.30 -2.09
C LYS A 183 16.13 -10.19 -3.34
N LEU A 184 15.35 -9.80 -4.32
CA LEU A 184 15.22 -10.53 -5.57
C LEU A 184 16.54 -10.44 -6.36
N GLU A 185 17.12 -9.24 -6.44
CA GLU A 185 18.41 -8.97 -7.10
C GLU A 185 19.58 -9.70 -6.43
N GLU A 186 19.60 -9.78 -5.08
CA GLU A 186 20.58 -10.57 -4.35
C GLU A 186 20.51 -12.07 -4.69
N LYS A 187 19.29 -12.61 -4.82
CA LYS A 187 19.05 -14.02 -5.14
C LYS A 187 19.41 -14.35 -6.59
N THR A 188 19.09 -13.47 -7.54
CA THR A 188 19.29 -13.72 -8.98
C THR A 188 20.65 -13.27 -9.49
N GLY A 189 21.27 -12.27 -8.86
CA GLY A 189 22.61 -11.77 -9.18
C GLY A 189 23.75 -12.59 -8.54
N GLY A 190 23.43 -13.44 -7.55
CA GLY A 190 24.39 -14.31 -6.86
C GLY A 190 24.88 -15.52 -7.67
N GLU A 191 24.21 -15.87 -8.77
CA GLU A 191 24.58 -17.03 -9.62
C GLU A 191 25.64 -16.71 -10.69
N SER A 192 26.25 -15.51 -10.65
CA SER A 192 27.29 -15.07 -11.59
C SER A 192 28.62 -14.69 -10.92
N ARG A 193 28.95 -15.25 -9.75
CA ARG A 193 30.28 -15.08 -9.11
C ARG A 193 30.98 -16.40 -8.84
#